data_AF-A0A1I7RY70-F1
#
_entry.id   AF-A0A1I7RY70-F1
#
_cell.length_a   1.000
_cell.length_b   1.000
_cell.length_c   1.000
_cell.angle_alpha   90.00
_cell.angle_beta   90.00
_cell.angle_gamma   90.00
#
_symmetry.space_group_name_H-M   'P 1'
#
loop_
_entity.id
_entity.type
_entity.pdbx_description
1 polymer ?
#
loop_
_entity_poly.entity_id
_entity_poly.type
_entity_poly.pdbx_seq_one_letter_code
_entity_poly.pdbx_strand_id
1 'polypeptide(L)'
;MLWFLLVGYVPGMMASLLYVDSDSKCVRELCPGADYFHYYNCNGSRCDFHLQPWLFAVVALIVISFLLSVVCTLLNCICCTDRR
;
A
#
# COMPACT_ATOMS: atom_id res chain seq x y z
N MET A 1 -3.71 -2.80 -23.48
CA MET A 1 -2.50 -2.00 -23.15
C MET A 1 -2.79 -0.66 -22.48
N LEU A 2 -4.05 -0.17 -22.44
CA LEU A 2 -4.44 1.03 -21.68
C LEU A 2 -4.40 0.86 -20.14
N TRP A 3 -4.34 -0.39 -19.66
CA TRP A 3 -4.39 -0.75 -18.23
C TRP A 3 -3.15 -0.32 -17.43
N PHE A 4 -1.96 -0.26 -18.05
CA PHE A 4 -0.74 0.14 -17.36
C PHE A 4 -0.68 1.64 -17.02
N LEU A 5 -1.37 2.49 -17.78
CA LEU A 5 -1.36 3.95 -17.57
C LEU A 5 -2.22 4.38 -16.38
N LEU A 6 -3.31 3.65 -16.07
CA LEU A 6 -4.14 3.93 -14.89
C LEU A 6 -3.51 3.43 -13.58
N VAL A 7 -2.79 2.31 -13.61
CA VAL A 7 -2.11 1.77 -12.42
C VAL A 7 -0.86 2.59 -12.05
N GLY A 8 -0.18 3.19 -13.04
CA GLY A 8 1.05 3.96 -12.81
C GLY A 8 0.85 5.41 -12.34
N TYR A 9 -0.27 6.07 -12.67
CA TYR A 9 -0.45 7.52 -12.42
C TYR A 9 -1.15 7.85 -11.09
N VAL A 10 -1.94 6.92 -10.55
CA VAL A 10 -2.71 7.12 -9.30
C VAL A 10 -1.89 7.01 -7.99
N PRO A 11 -0.81 6.22 -7.86
CA PRO A 11 -0.21 5.99 -6.54
C PRO A 11 0.53 7.20 -5.98
N GLY A 12 1.06 8.08 -6.83
CA GLY A 12 1.86 9.24 -6.37
C GLY A 12 1.05 10.32 -5.66
N MET A 13 -0.20 10.57 -6.08
CA MET A 13 -1.04 11.64 -5.52
C MET A 13 -1.79 11.19 -4.25
N MET A 14 -2.04 9.88 -4.10
CA MET A 14 -2.67 9.29 -2.91
C MET A 14 -1.68 9.08 -1.75
N ALA A 15 -0.38 8.95 -2.02
CA ALA A 15 0.65 8.72 -1.00
C ALA A 15 0.70 9.85 0.04
N SER A 16 0.47 11.10 -0.38
CA SER A 16 0.42 12.25 0.54
C SER A 16 -0.85 12.31 1.40
N LEU A 17 -1.95 11.66 0.98
CA LEU A 17 -3.22 11.64 1.73
C LEU A 17 -3.18 10.63 2.88
N LEU A 18 -2.36 9.58 2.73
CA LEU A 18 -2.16 8.52 3.73
C LEU A 18 -0.87 8.69 4.54
N TYR A 19 -0.22 9.85 4.43
CA TYR A 19 0.96 10.18 5.23
C TYR A 19 0.52 10.47 6.66
N VAL A 20 1.08 9.71 7.61
CA VAL A 20 0.85 9.89 9.04
C VAL A 20 2.13 10.42 9.64
N ASP A 21 2.03 11.59 10.28
CA ASP A 21 3.13 12.15 11.02
C ASP A 21 3.31 11.42 12.36
N SER A 22 4.54 11.35 12.85
CA SER A 22 4.87 10.71 14.13
C SER A 22 4.62 11.65 15.29
N ASP A 23 4.27 11.09 16.44
CA ASP A 23 4.27 11.86 17.68
C ASP A 23 5.71 12.17 18.12
N SER A 24 6.05 13.45 18.17
CA SER A 24 7.40 13.90 18.56
C SER A 24 7.71 13.75 20.06
N LYS A 25 6.69 13.54 20.91
CA LYS A 25 6.85 13.44 22.37
C LYS A 25 5.87 12.44 22.96
N CYS A 26 6.38 11.35 23.53
CA CYS A 26 5.62 10.50 24.43
C CYS A 26 5.88 10.88 25.89
N VAL A 27 5.05 10.36 26.80
CA VAL A 27 4.99 10.74 28.22
C VAL A 27 6.35 10.67 28.96
N ARG A 28 7.29 9.83 28.51
CA ARG A 28 8.62 9.68 29.14
C ARG A 28 9.82 9.82 28.21
N GLU A 29 9.64 9.77 26.89
CA GLU A 29 10.75 9.79 25.94
C GLU A 29 10.40 10.58 24.68
N LEU A 30 11.42 11.23 24.09
CA LEU A 30 11.33 11.85 22.77
C LEU A 30 11.40 10.74 21.72
N CYS A 31 10.34 10.59 20.91
CA CYS A 31 10.39 9.66 19.80
C CYS A 31 11.11 10.28 18.60
N PRO A 32 11.85 9.48 17.83
CA PRO A 32 12.35 9.90 16.53
C PRO A 32 11.18 10.31 15.62
N GLY A 33 11.44 11.30 14.76
CA GLY A 33 10.46 11.79 13.81
C GLY A 33 10.10 10.75 12.74
N ALA A 34 8.96 10.96 12.08
CA ALA A 34 8.49 10.14 10.99
C ALA A 34 9.39 10.35 9.79
N ASP A 35 9.69 9.24 9.13
CA ASP A 35 10.33 9.20 7.83
C ASP A 35 9.29 8.83 6.77
N TYR A 36 9.67 8.91 5.50
CA TYR A 36 8.79 8.61 4.38
C TYR A 36 8.22 7.16 4.38
N PHE A 37 8.86 6.23 5.07
CA PHE A 37 8.47 4.81 5.07
C PHE A 37 7.81 4.34 6.36
N HIS A 38 8.04 5.05 7.46
CA HIS A 38 7.60 4.61 8.78
C HIS A 38 7.30 5.82 9.66
N TYR A 39 6.43 5.61 10.62
CA TYR A 39 6.08 6.60 11.64
C TYR A 39 6.13 5.93 13.01
N TYR A 40 6.34 6.75 14.03
CA TYR A 40 6.32 6.30 15.42
C TYR A 40 5.03 6.77 16.08
N ASN A 41 4.41 5.88 16.84
CA ASN A 41 3.20 6.17 17.60
C ASN A 41 3.45 5.97 19.10
N CYS A 42 2.79 6.77 19.93
CA CYS A 42 2.91 6.65 21.39
C CYS A 42 2.02 5.54 21.95
N ASN A 43 2.64 4.50 22.51
CA ASN A 43 1.95 3.49 23.28
C ASN A 43 2.25 3.66 24.78
N GLY A 44 1.58 4.66 25.37
CA GLY A 44 1.79 5.07 26.76
C GLY A 44 3.15 5.73 26.98
N SER A 45 4.17 4.93 27.33
CA SER A 45 5.53 5.42 27.67
C SER A 45 6.63 4.93 26.71
N ARG A 46 6.28 4.20 25.65
CA ARG A 46 7.23 3.72 24.63
C ARG A 46 6.84 4.21 23.24
N CYS A 47 7.84 4.40 22.39
CA CYS A 47 7.69 4.67 20.97
C CYS A 47 7.53 3.34 20.22
N ASP A 48 6.36 3.08 19.65
CA ASP A 48 6.13 1.90 18.81
C ASP A 48 6.35 2.24 17.33
N PHE A 49 7.06 1.37 16.63
CA PHE A 49 7.38 1.50 15.21
C PHE A 49 6.21 1.01 14.35
N HIS A 50 5.72 1.85 13.44
CA HIS A 50 4.68 1.51 12.48
C HIS A 50 5.08 1.87 11.05
N LEU A 51 4.65 1.06 10.08
CA LEU A 51 4.87 1.36 8.66
C LEU A 51 3.79 2.29 8.13
N GLN A 52 4.15 3.18 7.20
CA GLN A 52 3.17 4.11 6.64
C GLN A 52 2.03 3.37 5.90
N PRO A 53 0.77 3.80 6.07
CA PRO A 53 -0.39 3.13 5.49
C PRO A 53 -0.37 3.05 3.95
N TRP A 54 0.26 4.02 3.28
CA TRP A 54 0.37 4.02 1.82
C TRP A 54 1.17 2.82 1.30
N LEU A 55 2.16 2.34 2.07
CA LEU A 55 2.98 1.20 1.67
C LEU A 55 2.12 -0.07 1.62
N PHE A 56 1.25 -0.26 2.61
CA PHE A 56 0.25 -1.35 2.60
C PHE A 56 -0.70 -1.25 1.42
N ALA A 57 -1.19 -0.04 1.10
CA ALA A 57 -2.07 0.18 -0.03
C ALA A 57 -1.39 -0.17 -1.37
N VAL A 58 -0.12 0.21 -1.56
CA VAL A 58 0.67 -0.12 -2.76
C VAL A 58 0.84 -1.63 -2.91
N VAL A 59 1.22 -2.33 -1.84
CA VAL A 59 1.38 -3.79 -1.86
C VAL A 59 0.07 -4.48 -2.20
N ALA A 60 -1.05 -4.04 -1.59
CA ALA A 60 -2.37 -4.60 -1.87
C ALA A 60 -2.77 -4.40 -3.35
N LEU A 61 -2.49 -3.24 -3.94
CA LEU A 61 -2.76 -2.97 -5.35
C LEU A 61 -1.97 -3.89 -6.28
N ILE A 62 -0.69 -4.13 -5.98
CA ILE A 62 0.15 -5.05 -6.77
C ILE A 62 -0.45 -6.46 -6.73
N VAL A 63 -0.82 -6.96 -5.53
CA VAL A 63 -1.42 -8.29 -5.38
C VAL A 63 -2.74 -8.40 -6.15
N ILE A 64 -3.62 -7.41 -6.04
CA ILE A 64 -4.90 -7.40 -6.77
C ILE A 64 -4.66 -7.38 -8.28
N SER A 65 -3.71 -6.58 -8.76
CA SER A 65 -3.38 -6.52 -10.20
C SER A 65 -2.87 -7.86 -10.75
N PHE A 66 -2.09 -8.58 -9.95
CA PHE A 66 -1.61 -9.91 -10.28
C PHE A 66 -2.76 -10.91 -10.35
N LEU A 67 -3.64 -10.90 -9.33
CA LEU A 67 -4.82 -11.77 -9.30
C LEU A 67 -5.75 -11.52 -10.48
N LEU A 68 -6.02 -10.26 -10.83
CA LEU A 68 -6.86 -9.93 -11.99
C LEU A 68 -6.24 -10.44 -13.29
N SER A 69 -4.92 -10.34 -13.44
CA SER A 69 -4.21 -10.89 -14.59
C SER A 69 -4.34 -12.42 -14.69
N VAL A 70 -4.22 -13.12 -13.57
CA VAL A 70 -4.42 -14.57 -13.50
C VAL A 70 -5.87 -14.95 -13.86
N VAL A 71 -6.85 -14.24 -13.30
CA VAL A 71 -8.27 -14.48 -13.58
C VAL A 71 -8.60 -14.24 -15.04
N CYS A 72 -8.12 -13.15 -15.64
CA CYS A 72 -8.30 -12.89 -17.08
C CYS A 72 -7.67 -13.98 -17.94
N THR A 73 -6.52 -14.53 -17.54
CA THR A 73 -5.86 -15.62 -18.27
C THR A 73 -6.67 -16.91 -18.17
N LEU A 74 -7.16 -17.25 -16.98
CA LEU A 74 -8.02 -18.43 -16.76
C LEU A 74 -9.34 -18.35 -17.52
N LEU A 75 -10.02 -17.20 -17.49
CA LEU A 75 -11.26 -16.99 -18.24
C LEU A 75 -11.04 -17.17 -19.74
N ASN A 76 -9.95 -16.63 -20.30
CA ASN A 76 -9.61 -16.85 -21.70
C ASN A 76 -9.34 -18.32 -22.00
N CYS A 77 -8.60 -19.04 -21.15
CA CYS A 77 -8.36 -20.47 -21.34
C CYS A 77 -9.65 -21.30 -21.31
N ILE A 78 -10.56 -21.02 -20.37
CA ILE A 78 -11.84 -21.72 -20.27
C ILE A 78 -12.72 -21.41 -21.49
N CYS A 79 -12.88 -20.13 -21.86
CA CYS A 79 -13.66 -19.75 -23.03
C CYS A 79 -13.08 -20.29 -24.35
N CYS A 80 -11.76 -20.46 -24.46
CA CYS A 80 -11.14 -21.12 -25.62
C CYS A 80 -11.40 -22.64 -25.65
N THR A 81 -11.56 -23.27 -24.48
CA THR A 81 -11.79 -24.71 -24.38
C THR A 81 -13.27 -25.06 -24.58
N ASP A 82 -14.19 -24.22 -24.10
CA ASP A 82 -15.64 -24.38 -24.23
C ASP A 82 -16.14 -24.19 -25.68
N ARG A 83 -15.38 -23.46 -26.50
CA ARG A 83 -15.73 -23.19 -27.91
C ARG A 83 -15.28 -24.29 -28.90
N ARG A 84 -14.85 -25.46 -28.42
CA ARG A 84 -14.39 -26.59 -29.24
C ARG A 84 -15.33 -27.77 -29.09
#